data_AF-A0A0Q8PNK0-F1
#
_entry.id   AF-A0A0Q8PNK0-F1
#
_cell.length_a   1.000
_cell.length_b   1.000
_cell.length_c   1.000
_cell.angle_alpha   90.00
_cell.angle_beta   90.00
_cell.angle_gamma   90.00
#
_symmetry.space_group_name_H-M   'P 1'
#
loop_
_entity.id
_entity.type
_entity.pdbx_description
1 polymer ?
#
loop_
_entity_poly.entity_id
_entity_poly.type
_entity_poly.pdbx_seq_one_letter_code
_entity_poly.pdbx_strand_id
1 'polypeptide(L)' 'MPMVAGFIDDLRAAFGKEMIDGQIRKGMRGEPVFHAVENGHEIGTPIEHGQRIGTDPVTGCSVDLDKEGSAA' A
#
# COMPACT_ATOMS: atom_id res chain seq x y z
N MET A 1 -18.27 -2.11 0.12
CA MET A 1 -17.10 -1.87 1.00
C MET A 1 -17.32 -0.65 1.89
N PRO A 2 -18.27 -0.65 2.85
CA PRO A 2 -18.51 0.49 3.73
C PRO A 2 -17.37 0.82 4.72
N MET A 3 -16.67 -0.18 5.27
CA MET A 3 -15.63 0.08 6.28
C MET A 3 -14.40 0.71 5.65
N VAL A 4 -13.95 0.14 4.53
CA VAL A 4 -12.81 0.69 3.76
C VAL A 4 -13.13 2.10 3.27
N ALA A 5 -14.36 2.37 2.80
CA ALA A 5 -14.75 3.70 2.36
C ALA A 5 -14.67 4.74 3.50
N GLY A 6 -15.22 4.42 4.68
CA GLY A 6 -15.12 5.30 5.85
C GLY A 6 -13.67 5.58 6.26
N PHE A 7 -12.83 4.54 6.28
CA PHE A 7 -11.41 4.72 6.57
C PHE A 7 -10.71 5.62 5.53
N ILE A 8 -11.02 5.48 4.24
CA ILE A 8 -10.49 6.36 3.20
C ILE A 8 -10.96 7.81 3.43
N ASP A 9 -12.19 8.04 3.86
CA ASP A 9 -12.69 9.38 4.15
C ASP A 9 -11.92 10.04 5.31
N ASP A 10 -11.61 9.28 6.37
CA ASP A 10 -10.76 9.75 7.47
C ASP A 10 -9.34 10.09 6.97
N LEU A 11 -8.77 9.26 6.10
CA LEU A 11 -7.45 9.52 5.49
C LEU A 11 -7.48 10.77 4.61
N ARG A 12 -8.54 10.98 3.82
CA ARG A 12 -8.71 12.19 3.01
C ARG A 12 -8.80 13.44 3.88
N ALA A 13 -9.46 13.35 5.04
CA ALA A 13 -9.55 14.45 5.99
C ALA A 13 -8.19 14.75 6.65
N ALA A 14 -7.41 13.72 6.99
CA ALA A 14 -6.12 13.87 7.66
C ALA A 14 -4.97 14.30 6.72
N PHE A 15 -4.89 13.73 5.53
CA PHE A 15 -3.74 13.88 4.61
C PHE A 15 -4.07 14.64 3.32
N GLY A 16 -5.36 14.89 3.07
CA GLY A 16 -5.85 15.58 1.88
C GLY A 16 -6.34 14.64 0.79
N LYS A 17 -7.45 15.05 0.16
CA LYS A 17 -8.18 14.24 -0.83
C LYS A 17 -7.33 13.85 -2.04
N GLU A 18 -6.61 14.81 -2.65
CA GLU A 18 -5.83 14.55 -3.86
C GLU A 18 -4.69 13.56 -3.63
N MET A 19 -4.05 13.62 -2.46
CA MET A 19 -2.98 12.69 -2.10
C MET A 19 -3.49 11.26 -2.02
N ILE A 20 -4.59 11.04 -1.28
CA ILE A 20 -5.18 9.72 -1.08
C ILE A 20 -5.79 9.18 -2.38
N ASP A 21 -6.58 9.99 -3.08
CA ASP A 21 -7.17 9.58 -4.37
C ASP A 21 -6.09 9.31 -5.43
N GLY A 22 -4.96 10.01 -5.36
CA GLY A 22 -3.80 9.73 -6.20
C GLY A 22 -3.27 8.30 -6.00
N GLN A 23 -3.10 7.86 -4.74
CA GLN A 23 -2.66 6.49 -4.44
C GLN A 23 -3.69 5.44 -4.84
N ILE A 24 -4.99 5.70 -4.61
CA ILE A 24 -6.06 4.78 -5.03
C ILE A 24 -6.04 4.60 -6.55
N ARG A 25 -5.94 5.70 -7.32
CA ARG A 25 -5.85 5.63 -8.79
C ARG A 25 -4.61 4.88 -9.27
N LYS A 26 -3.47 5.05 -8.62
CA LYS A 26 -2.25 4.28 -8.89
C LYS A 26 -2.45 2.80 -8.63
N GLY A 27 -3.00 2.47 -7.46
CA GLY A 27 -3.45 1.12 -7.08
C GLY A 27 -4.32 0.47 -8.15
N MET A 28 -5.32 1.19 -8.63
CA MET A 28 -6.22 0.72 -9.68
C MET A 28 -5.57 0.54 -11.06
N ARG A 29 -4.40 1.14 -11.30
CA ARG A 29 -3.66 1.02 -12.57
C ARG A 29 -2.58 -0.07 -12.56
N GLY A 30 -2.46 -0.85 -11.49
CA GLY A 30 -1.41 -1.87 -11.38
C GLY A 30 -0.21 -1.46 -10.54
N GLU A 31 -0.18 -0.25 -9.97
CA GLU A 31 0.91 0.14 -9.07
C GLU A 31 0.62 -0.40 -7.66
N PRO A 32 1.52 -1.16 -7.03
CA PRO A 32 1.29 -1.78 -5.72
C PRO A 32 1.49 -0.77 -4.59
N VAL A 33 0.60 0.24 -4.54
CA VAL A 33 0.62 1.34 -3.56
C VAL A 33 -0.71 1.48 -2.81
N PHE A 34 -1.76 0.81 -3.29
CA PHE A 34 -3.06 0.74 -2.64
C PHE A 34 -3.74 -0.57 -2.98
N HIS A 35 -4.18 -1.30 -1.95
CA HIS A 35 -4.93 -2.54 -2.03
C HIS A 35 -5.90 -2.62 -0.86
N ALA A 36 -7.12 -3.06 -1.11
CA ALA A 36 -8.12 -3.27 -0.07
C ALA A 36 -9.05 -4.42 -0.42
N VAL A 37 -9.37 -5.24 0.59
CA VAL A 37 -10.31 -6.36 0.48
C VAL A 37 -11.35 -6.26 1.59
N GLU A 38 -12.63 -6.28 1.24
CA GLU A 38 -13.73 -6.29 2.21
C GLU A 38 -14.93 -7.07 1.68
N ASN A 39 -15.39 -8.07 2.44
CA ASN A 39 -16.56 -8.90 2.10
C ASN A 39 -16.47 -9.49 0.67
N GLY A 40 -15.27 -9.97 0.28
CA GLY A 40 -15.02 -10.54 -1.05
C GLY A 40 -14.89 -9.52 -2.18
N HIS A 41 -14.99 -8.22 -1.91
CA HIS A 41 -14.66 -7.18 -2.89
C HIS A 41 -13.21 -6.77 -2.74
N GLU A 42 -12.48 -6.77 -3.84
CA GLU A 42 -11.07 -6.41 -3.92
C GLU A 42 -10.88 -5.22 -4.85
N ILE A 43 -10.05 -4.26 -4.41
CA ILE A 43 -9.77 -3.01 -5.13
C ILE A 43 -8.27 -2.72 -5.01
N GLY A 44 -7.67 -2.26 -6.12
CA GLY A 44 -6.27 -1.88 -6.18
C GLY A 44 -5.34 -3.05 -6.54
N THR A 45 -4.05 -2.89 -6.30
CA THR A 45 -3.02 -3.87 -6.64
C THR A 45 -2.30 -4.31 -5.38
N PRO A 46 -2.30 -5.61 -5.05
CA PRO A 46 -1.61 -6.13 -3.87
C PRO A 46 -0.11 -5.88 -3.95
N ILE A 47 0.53 -5.72 -2.79
CA ILE A 47 1.98 -5.71 -2.69
C ILE A 47 2.41 -7.18 -2.54
N GLU A 48 3.22 -7.66 -3.46
CA GLU A 48 3.74 -9.03 -3.44
C GLU A 48 4.80 -9.19 -2.33
N HIS A 49 4.86 -10.38 -1.74
CA HIS A 49 5.95 -10.72 -0.82
C HIS A 49 7.31 -10.65 -1.53
N GLY A 50 8.33 -10.15 -0.83
CA GLY A 50 9.66 -9.92 -1.37
C GLY A 50 9.78 -8.70 -2.26
N GLN A 51 8.70 -7.93 -2.46
CA GLN A 51 8.77 -6.69 -3.21
C GLN A 51 9.56 -5.63 -2.44
N ARG A 52 10.44 -4.92 -3.17
CA ARG A 52 11.22 -3.80 -2.64
C ARG A 52 10.31 -2.65 -2.23
N ILE A 53 10.28 -2.31 -0.94
CA ILE A 53 9.43 -1.24 -0.38
C ILE A 53 10.22 0.02 -0.02
N GLY A 54 11.53 -0.07 0.15
CA GLY A 54 12.32 1.11 0.45
C GLY A 54 13.77 0.84 0.76
N THR A 55 14.43 1.85 1.31
CA THR A 55 15.80 1.77 1.81
C THR A 55 15.77 2.14 3.28
N ASP A 56 16.41 1.34 4.11
CA ASP A 56 16.58 1.64 5.53
C ASP A 56 17.47 2.89 5.67
N PRO A 57 17.02 3.95 6.35
CA PRO A 57 17.75 5.21 6.41
C PRO A 57 18.99 5.16 7.31
N VAL A 58 19.13 4.13 8.15
CA VAL A 58 20.27 3.93 9.06
C VAL A 58 21.35 3.10 8.38
N THR A 59 20.96 1.98 7.76
CA THR A 59 21.90 1.01 7.17
C THR A 59 22.14 1.22 5.68
N GLY A 60 21.25 1.94 4.98
CA GLY A 60 21.28 2.07 3.53
C GLY A 60 20.90 0.78 2.78
N CYS A 61 20.54 -0.28 3.51
CA CYS A 61 20.16 -1.56 2.92
C CYS A 61 18.76 -1.51 2.31
N SER A 62 18.56 -2.38 1.32
CA SER A 62 17.24 -2.59 0.73
C SER A 62 16.28 -3.25 1.73
N VAL A 63 15.08 -2.68 1.88
CA VAL A 63 13.98 -3.28 2.63
C VAL A 63 12.98 -3.87 1.63
N ASP A 64 12.73 -5.16 1.77
CA ASP A 64 11.74 -5.92 1.00
C ASP A 64 10.60 -6.34 1.95
N LEU A 65 9.36 -6.37 1.46
CA LEU A 65 8.19 -6.76 2.25
C LEU A 65 8.27 -8.26 2.62
N ASP A 66 8.28 -8.58 3.92
CA ASP A 66 8.26 -9.96 4.46
C ASP A 66 9.32 -10.92 3.90
N LYS A 67 10.40 -10.40 3.33
CA LYS A 67 11.53 -11.23 2.93
C LYS A 67 12.28 -11.61 4.20
N GLU A 68 12.11 -12.85 4.66
CA GLU A 68 13.00 -13.39 5.68
C GLU A 68 14.43 -13.18 5.20
N GLY A 69 15.25 -12.55 6.05
CA GLY A 69 16.63 -12.25 5.73
C GLY A 69 17.28 -13.53 5.21
N SER A 70 17.78 -13.49 3.98
CA SER A 70 18.59 -14.55 3.40
C SER A 70 19.78 -14.77 4.34
N ALA A 71 19.64 -15.72 5.27
CA ALA A 71 20.74 -16.24 6.04
C ALA A 71 21.70 -16.87 5.02
N ALA A 72 22.84 -16.21 4.84
CA ALA A 72 23.96 -16.69 4.04
C ALA A 72 24.53 -17.98 4.62
#